data_AF-A0A0Q1DVW1-F1
#
_entry.id   AF-A0A0Q1DVW1-F1
#
_cell.length_a   1.000
_cell.length_b   1.000
_cell.length_c   1.000
_cell.angle_alpha   90.00
_cell.angle_beta   90.00
_cell.angle_gamma   90.00
#
_symmetry.space_group_name_H-M   'P 1'
#
loop_
_entity.id
_entity.type
_entity.pdbx_description
1 polymer ?
#
loop_
_entity_poly.entity_id
_entity_poly.type
_entity_poly.pdbx_seq_one_letter_code
_entity_poly.pdbx_strand_id
1 'polypeptide(L)' 'MKNMTIIGIAFGLAVALSTAVGGFGGFLAALLLGAIGGVVGAQIEGRIDLRALWDSLTSGRGGKG' A
#
# COMPACT_ATOMS: atom_id res chain seq x y z
N MET A 1 -8.41 17.16 -8.84
CA MET A 1 -8.86 16.32 -9.99
C MET A 1 -8.48 14.88 -9.69
N LYS A 2 -9.42 13.94 -9.72
CA LYS A 2 -9.13 12.51 -9.45
C LYS A 2 -8.54 11.90 -10.72
N ASN A 3 -7.20 11.77 -10.79
CA ASN A 3 -6.51 11.16 -11.93
C ASN A 3 -6.59 9.62 -11.90
N MET A 4 -7.81 9.09 -11.88
CA MET A 4 -8.06 7.64 -11.85
C MET A 4 -7.49 6.92 -13.07
N THR A 5 -7.38 7.59 -14.21
CA THR A 5 -6.75 7.04 -15.42
C THR A 5 -5.27 6.73 -15.20
N ILE A 6 -4.50 7.67 -14.62
CA ILE A 6 -3.06 7.46 -14.38
C ILE A 6 -2.84 6.36 -13.35
N ILE A 7 -3.65 6.35 -12.29
CA ILE A 7 -3.61 5.32 -11.25
C ILE A 7 -3.92 3.95 -11.86
N GLY A 8 -4.94 3.85 -12.72
CA GLY A 8 -5.30 2.61 -13.40
C GLY A 8 -4.20 2.10 -14.34
N ILE A 9 -3.56 2.99 -15.11
CA ILE A 9 -2.44 2.63 -15.98
C ILE A 9 -1.25 2.13 -15.16
N ALA A 10 -0.86 2.84 -14.12
CA ALA A 10 0.25 2.44 -13.25
C ALA A 10 -0.02 1.10 -12.57
N PHE A 11 -1.23 0.90 -12.06
CA PHE A 11 -1.65 -0.35 -11.44
C PHE A 11 -1.63 -1.51 -12.45
N GLY A 12 -2.23 -1.33 -13.63
CA GLY A 12 -2.26 -2.36 -14.68
C GLY A 12 -0.87 -2.78 -15.15
N LEU A 13 0.05 -1.81 -15.33
CA LEU A 13 1.44 -2.09 -15.69
C LEU A 13 2.16 -2.88 -14.59
N ALA A 14 1.98 -2.52 -13.33
CA ALA A 14 2.58 -3.24 -12.21
C ALA A 14 2.11 -4.71 -12.17
N VAL A 15 0.81 -4.96 -12.35
CA VAL A 15 0.25 -6.32 -12.40
C VAL A 15 0.78 -7.11 -13.60
N ALA A 16 0.83 -6.49 -14.79
CA ALA A 16 1.31 -7.14 -16.01
C ALA A 16 2.79 -7.55 -15.91
N LEU A 17 3.66 -6.65 -15.46
CA LEU A 17 5.09 -6.93 -15.28
C LEU A 17 5.32 -8.00 -14.22
N SER A 18 4.60 -7.89 -13.11
CA SER A 18 4.69 -8.85 -12.02
C SER A 18 4.27 -10.26 -12.43
N THR A 19 3.23 -10.37 -13.24
CA THR A 19 2.73 -11.64 -13.75
C THR A 19 3.66 -12.19 -14.84
N ALA A 20 4.25 -11.32 -15.68
CA ALA A 20 5.18 -11.74 -16.73
C ALA A 20 6.49 -12.32 -16.17
N VAL A 21 7.00 -11.78 -15.06
CA VAL A 21 8.28 -12.22 -14.48
C VAL A 21 8.14 -13.47 -13.60
N GLY A 22 7.01 -13.64 -12.88
CA GLY A 22 6.88 -14.72 -11.89
C GLY A 22 5.51 -15.38 -11.82
N GLY A 23 4.61 -15.12 -12.75
CA GLY A 23 3.24 -15.62 -12.72
C GLY A 23 2.50 -15.22 -11.44
N PHE A 24 1.77 -16.15 -10.84
CA PHE A 24 1.03 -15.91 -9.58
C PHE A 24 1.96 -15.62 -8.40
N GLY A 25 3.12 -16.29 -8.30
CA GLY A 25 4.11 -16.04 -7.26
C GLY A 25 4.75 -14.66 -7.38
N GLY A 26 5.06 -14.25 -8.61
CA GLY A 26 5.52 -12.90 -8.93
C GLY A 26 4.49 -11.85 -8.50
N PHE A 27 3.21 -12.05 -8.83
CA PHE A 27 2.11 -11.18 -8.42
C PHE A 27 2.03 -11.00 -6.90
N LEU A 28 2.09 -12.08 -6.12
CA LEU A 28 2.10 -11.99 -4.65
C LEU A 28 3.32 -11.23 -4.12
N ALA A 29 4.51 -11.47 -4.70
CA ALA A 29 5.73 -10.77 -4.30
C ALA A 29 5.66 -9.26 -4.62
N ALA A 30 5.15 -8.88 -5.79
CA ALA A 30 4.98 -7.48 -6.15
C ALA A 30 3.89 -6.80 -5.31
N LEU A 31 2.83 -7.52 -4.95
CA LEU A 31 1.80 -7.01 -4.06
C LEU A 31 2.39 -6.69 -2.67
N LEU A 32 3.18 -7.62 -2.11
CA LEU A 32 3.88 -7.43 -0.84
C LEU A 32 4.85 -6.24 -0.92
N LEU A 33 5.70 -6.20 -1.93
CA LEU A 33 6.70 -5.14 -2.09
C LEU A 33 6.05 -3.79 -2.36
N GLY A 34 5.01 -3.75 -3.19
CA GLY A 34 4.23 -2.55 -3.49
C GLY A 34 3.49 -2.02 -2.28
N ALA A 35 2.94 -2.89 -1.43
CA ALA A 35 2.32 -2.49 -0.17
C ALA A 35 3.35 -1.88 0.79
N ILE A 36 4.51 -2.54 0.97
CA ILE A 36 5.59 -2.02 1.82
C ILE A 36 6.09 -0.68 1.28
N GLY A 37 6.40 -0.59 -0.01
CA GLY A 37 6.87 0.65 -0.65
C GLY A 37 5.84 1.78 -0.59
N GLY A 38 4.55 1.46 -0.74
CA GLY A 38 3.45 2.42 -0.60
C GLY A 38 3.32 2.96 0.82
N VAL A 39 3.43 2.08 1.83
CA VAL A 39 3.43 2.49 3.24
C VAL A 39 4.63 3.37 3.57
N VAL A 40 5.82 2.97 3.14
CA VAL A 40 7.06 3.75 3.35
C VAL A 40 7.01 5.10 2.62
N GLY A 41 6.56 5.13 1.37
CA GLY A 41 6.41 6.38 0.62
C GLY A 41 5.41 7.33 1.29
N ALA A 42 4.29 6.80 1.76
CA ALA A 42 3.28 7.59 2.46
C ALA A 42 3.74 8.10 3.83
N GLN A 43 4.71 7.43 4.48
CA GLN A 43 5.40 7.96 5.66
C GLN A 43 6.30 9.14 5.33
N ILE A 44 7.13 9.00 4.30
CA ILE A 44 8.08 10.04 3.90
C ILE A 44 7.34 11.31 3.45
N GLU A 45 6.20 11.13 2.76
CA GLU A 45 5.35 12.23 2.31
C GLU A 45 4.56 12.90 3.46
N GLY A 46 4.63 12.36 4.69
CA GLY A 46 3.90 12.86 5.85
C GLY A 46 2.37 12.77 5.73
N ARG A 47 1.87 12.08 4.69
CA ARG A 47 0.42 11.89 4.46
C ARG A 47 -0.18 10.86 5.40
N ILE A 48 0.62 9.89 5.80
CA ILE A 48 0.25 8.89 6.79
C ILE A 48 1.19 9.13 7.97
N ASP A 49 0.64 9.25 9.16
CA ASP A 49 1.41 9.11 10.40
C ASP A 49 1.23 7.65 10.85
N LEU A 50 2.22 6.78 10.56
CA LEU A 50 2.14 5.37 10.98
C LEU A 50 1.99 5.28 12.50
N ARG A 51 2.46 6.28 13.24
CA ARG A 51 2.35 6.32 14.69
C ARG A 51 0.91 6.55 15.11
N ALA A 52 0.21 7.49 14.46
CA ALA A 52 -1.22 7.70 14.68
C ALA A 52 -2.07 6.50 14.24
N LEU A 53 -1.73 5.84 13.12
CA LEU A 53 -2.42 4.60 12.70
C LEU A 53 -2.15 3.43 13.64
N TRP A 54 -0.91 3.27 14.11
CA TRP A 54 -0.53 2.24 15.07
C TRP A 54 -1.19 2.47 16.43
N ASP A 55 -1.20 3.71 16.91
CA ASP A 55 -1.92 4.10 18.11
C ASP A 55 -3.42 3.88 17.94
N SER A 56 -4.03 4.17 16.79
CA SER A 56 -5.45 3.88 16.53
C SER A 56 -5.75 2.37 16.53
N LEU A 57 -4.84 1.57 15.98
CA LEU A 57 -4.96 0.10 15.92
C LEU A 57 -4.74 -0.56 17.30
N THR A 58 -3.89 0.01 18.15
CA THR A 58 -3.60 -0.51 19.51
C THR A 58 -4.49 0.09 20.59
N SER A 59 -4.97 1.33 20.44
CA SER A 59 -5.86 2.04 21.38
C SER A 59 -7.33 1.63 21.27
N GLY A 60 -7.71 0.89 20.22
CA GLY A 60 -9.06 0.31 20.05
C GLY A 60 -9.48 -0.71 21.12
N ARG A 61 -8.69 -0.93 22.18
CA ARG A 61 -9.01 -1.81 23.32
C ARG A 61 -9.20 -1.09 24.65
N GLY A 62 -9.22 0.25 24.68
CA GLY A 62 -9.23 1.05 25.92
C GLY A 62 -10.49 1.84 26.25
N GLY A 63 -11.65 1.55 25.62
CA GLY A 63 -12.91 2.23 25.93
C GLY A 63 -13.62 1.69 27.17
N LYS A 64 -13.20 2.10 28.38
CA LYS A 64 -14.02 2.11 29.61
C LYS A 64 -13.46 3.14 30.59
N GLY A 65 -14.30 4.10 31.01
CA GLY A 65 -14.03 5.01 32.13
C GLY A 65 -14.49 6.42 31.84
#